data_AF-A0A9E3TXE5-F1
#
_entry.id   AF-A0A9E3TXE5-F1
#
_cell.length_a   1.000
_cell.length_b   1.000
_cell.length_c   1.000
_cell.angle_alpha   90.00
_cell.angle_beta   90.00
_cell.angle_gamma   90.00
#
_symmetry.space_group_name_H-M   'P 1'
#
loop_
_entity.id
_entity.type
_entity.pdbx_description
1 polymer ?
#
loop_
_entity_poly.entity_id
_entity_poly.type
_entity_poly.pdbx_seq_one_letter_code
_entity_poly.pdbx_strand_id
1 'polypeptide(L)'
;VLLPQGALVAHIGDSRIYRLRGDALRQLTFDHSLVWEMKASGQLPEGVAASNVVPKNVITRSLGPNPKVKIDFEGPYPVQVGDVFLLCSDGLTGRVEDDELAMLMAHLEPRPAAGAMINLANLRGGPDNITVILVKVVGPHITTAAVQAEPLVLGAENDDKKTVHPALWVAMGVFFLSALVMGIASYAVAALAAGCLGVIAATVGVLQKFGSLKFFGSKEVTLSTGKRLGAGPYTETKIQAAAASPEAFQAWSDRTLHAVGHRARRVDLRPFQQQRDEIKSLLESQQPQRAMQLYADMLKTMIDQVRQEQRAQASDSSVEL
;
A
#
# COMPACT_ATOMS: atom_id res chain seq x y z
N VAL A 1 -3.38 6.14 -9.44
CA VAL A 1 -3.70 6.83 -10.72
C VAL A 1 -4.51 8.08 -10.40
N LEU A 2 -4.26 9.19 -11.10
CA LEU A 2 -5.10 10.38 -11.01
C LEU A 2 -6.13 10.34 -12.13
N LEU A 3 -7.42 10.34 -11.75
CA LEU A 3 -8.54 10.36 -12.67
C LEU A 3 -9.31 11.69 -12.49
N PRO A 4 -10.14 12.09 -13.46
CA PRO A 4 -11.08 13.21 -13.29
C PRO A 4 -11.91 13.12 -12.01
N GLN A 5 -12.34 11.90 -11.63
CA GLN A 5 -13.14 11.63 -10.43
C GLN A 5 -12.32 11.72 -9.13
N GLY A 6 -10.98 11.74 -9.22
CA GLY A 6 -10.06 11.79 -8.08
C GLY A 6 -8.90 10.80 -8.16
N ALA A 7 -8.13 10.71 -7.09
CA ALA A 7 -7.02 9.79 -6.94
C ALA A 7 -7.55 8.38 -6.61
N LEU A 8 -7.36 7.45 -7.54
CA LEU A 8 -7.59 6.02 -7.32
C LEU A 8 -6.28 5.37 -6.89
N VAL A 9 -6.32 4.69 -5.75
CA VAL A 9 -5.19 3.97 -5.18
C VAL A 9 -5.42 2.47 -5.34
N ALA A 10 -4.38 1.75 -5.76
CA ALA A 10 -4.36 0.30 -5.82
C ALA A 10 -3.09 -0.17 -5.13
N HIS A 11 -3.20 -1.14 -4.21
CA HIS A 11 -2.04 -1.59 -3.44
C HIS A 11 -2.09 -3.09 -3.12
N ILE A 12 -0.90 -3.63 -2.91
CA ILE A 12 -0.64 -4.98 -2.43
C ILE A 12 0.67 -4.96 -1.65
N GLY A 13 0.77 -5.78 -0.60
CA GLY A 13 1.87 -5.70 0.37
C GLY A 13 1.66 -4.64 1.43
N ASP A 14 2.77 -4.22 2.03
CA ASP A 14 2.89 -3.31 3.17
C ASP A 14 3.63 -2.00 2.84
N SER A 15 3.92 -1.77 1.54
CA SER A 15 4.21 -0.43 1.06
C SER A 15 2.99 0.47 1.22
N ARG A 16 3.23 1.74 1.57
CA ARG A 16 2.17 2.65 1.98
C ARG A 16 1.99 3.82 1.03
N ILE A 17 0.76 4.30 0.97
CA ILE A 17 0.43 5.58 0.33
C ILE A 17 -0.25 6.47 1.36
N TYR A 18 0.31 7.66 1.56
CA TYR A 18 -0.25 8.71 2.40
C TYR A 18 -0.71 9.91 1.57
N ARG A 19 -1.65 10.67 2.12
CA ARG A 19 -1.98 12.02 1.63
C ARG A 19 -1.95 13.01 2.78
N LEU A 20 -1.16 14.06 2.63
CA LEU A 20 -1.26 15.27 3.41
C LEU A 20 -2.22 16.24 2.71
N ARG A 21 -3.24 16.69 3.45
CA ARG A 21 -4.11 17.81 3.05
C ARG A 21 -4.28 18.75 4.22
N GLY A 22 -3.94 20.02 4.02
CA GLY A 22 -3.93 20.99 5.12
C GLY A 22 -2.98 20.50 6.21
N ASP A 23 -3.52 20.20 7.39
CA ASP A 23 -2.80 19.73 8.56
C ASP A 23 -2.97 18.22 8.85
N ALA A 24 -3.64 17.46 7.99
CA ALA A 24 -3.94 16.06 8.23
C ALA A 24 -3.19 15.14 7.26
N LEU A 25 -2.27 14.33 7.79
CA LEU A 25 -1.65 13.21 7.10
C LEU A 25 -2.54 11.98 7.28
N ARG A 26 -2.98 11.37 6.17
CA ARG A 26 -3.85 10.18 6.18
C ARG A 26 -3.19 9.04 5.44
N GLN A 27 -3.10 7.87 6.07
CA GLN A 27 -2.71 6.63 5.39
C GLN A 27 -3.90 6.11 4.58
N LEU A 28 -3.72 6.02 3.26
CA LEU A 28 -4.78 5.61 2.32
C LEU A 28 -4.84 4.10 2.10
N THR A 29 -3.74 3.39 2.38
CA THR A 29 -3.58 1.95 2.14
C THR A 29 -3.63 1.15 3.43
N PHE A 30 -4.15 -0.07 3.35
CA PHE A 30 -4.07 -1.05 4.44
C PHE A 30 -2.79 -1.89 4.29
N ASP A 31 -2.02 -2.09 5.35
CA ASP A 31 -0.84 -2.95 5.26
C ASP A 31 -1.26 -4.42 5.23
N HIS A 32 -0.85 -5.15 4.19
CA HIS A 32 -1.01 -6.60 4.14
C HIS A 32 0.09 -7.31 4.95
N SER A 33 0.14 -6.99 6.25
CA SER A 33 1.03 -7.62 7.21
C SER A 33 0.22 -8.32 8.28
N LEU A 34 0.75 -9.42 8.82
CA LEU A 34 0.05 -10.23 9.81
C LEU A 34 -0.30 -9.41 11.07
N VAL A 35 0.61 -8.52 11.48
CA VAL A 35 0.38 -7.59 12.60
C VAL A 35 -0.84 -6.70 12.34
N TRP A 36 -0.98 -6.14 11.14
CA TRP A 36 -2.11 -5.27 10.81
C TRP A 36 -3.42 -6.02 10.72
N GLU A 37 -3.42 -7.22 10.13
CA GLU A 37 -4.61 -8.06 10.05
C GLU A 37 -5.08 -8.50 11.45
N MET A 38 -4.15 -8.83 12.35
CA MET A 38 -4.47 -9.16 13.74
C MET A 38 -5.00 -7.95 14.52
N LYS A 39 -4.47 -6.75 14.29
CA LYS A 39 -5.02 -5.52 14.89
C LYS A 39 -6.43 -5.26 14.39
N ALA A 40 -6.65 -5.33 13.07
CA ALA A 40 -7.94 -5.07 12.46
C ALA A 40 -9.03 -6.08 12.88
N SER A 41 -8.64 -7.33 13.15
CA SER A 41 -9.54 -8.38 13.63
C SER A 41 -9.70 -8.44 15.16
N GLY A 42 -9.04 -7.54 15.91
CA GLY A 42 -9.09 -7.51 17.38
C GLY A 42 -8.37 -8.69 18.06
N GLN A 43 -7.49 -9.40 17.35
CA GLN A 43 -6.75 -10.55 17.84
C GLN A 43 -5.44 -10.18 18.55
N LEU A 44 -5.00 -8.93 18.44
CA LEU A 44 -3.86 -8.40 19.19
C LEU A 44 -4.35 -7.86 20.54
N PRO A 45 -3.89 -8.42 21.68
CA PRO A 45 -4.26 -7.93 22.99
C PRO A 45 -3.92 -6.46 23.17
N GLU A 46 -4.85 -5.69 23.74
CA GLU A 46 -4.60 -4.28 24.07
C GLU A 46 -3.40 -4.15 25.02
N GLY A 47 -2.53 -3.18 24.75
CA GLY A 47 -1.34 -2.91 25.57
C GLY A 47 -0.13 -3.81 25.32
N VAL A 48 -0.22 -4.84 24.47
CA VAL A 48 0.93 -5.68 24.10
C VAL A 48 1.59 -5.15 22.83
N ALA A 49 2.90 -4.94 22.87
CA ALA A 49 3.67 -4.58 21.68
C ALA A 49 3.54 -5.70 20.63
N ALA A 50 3.07 -5.37 19.43
CA ALA A 50 2.80 -6.36 18.38
C ALA A 50 4.01 -7.25 18.01
N SER A 51 5.24 -6.73 18.17
CA SER A 51 6.49 -7.49 18.00
C SER A 51 6.66 -8.65 18.97
N ASN A 52 5.98 -8.62 20.12
CA ASN A 52 6.06 -9.69 21.11
C ASN A 52 5.14 -10.86 20.76
N VAL A 53 4.19 -10.65 19.84
CA VAL A 53 3.20 -11.66 19.44
C VAL A 53 3.57 -12.24 18.07
N VAL A 54 4.01 -11.40 17.13
CA VAL A 54 4.33 -11.80 15.75
C VAL A 54 5.52 -11.01 15.22
N PRO A 55 6.41 -11.62 14.40
CA PRO A 55 7.44 -10.87 13.69
C PRO A 55 6.83 -9.78 12.80
N LYS A 56 7.37 -8.55 12.89
CA LYS A 56 6.82 -7.38 12.17
C LYS A 56 6.86 -7.51 10.65
N ASN A 57 7.72 -8.38 10.10
CA ASN A 57 8.02 -8.46 8.67
C ASN A 57 7.24 -9.57 7.94
N VAL A 58 6.18 -10.11 8.55
CA VAL A 58 5.37 -11.17 7.92
C VAL A 58 4.31 -10.52 7.04
N ILE A 59 4.56 -10.53 5.73
CA ILE A 59 3.64 -10.07 4.68
C ILE A 59 2.63 -11.18 4.36
N THR A 60 1.34 -10.85 4.32
CA THR A 60 0.24 -11.78 4.05
C THR A 60 -0.17 -11.80 2.57
N ARG A 61 0.13 -10.73 1.83
CA ARG A 61 -0.14 -10.64 0.38
C ARG A 61 0.99 -9.95 -0.37
N SER A 62 1.49 -10.58 -1.41
CA SER A 62 2.49 -10.02 -2.32
C SER A 62 2.29 -10.52 -3.76
N LEU A 63 2.87 -9.82 -4.72
CA LEU A 63 2.93 -10.29 -6.11
C LEU A 63 3.99 -11.40 -6.24
N GLY A 64 3.66 -12.48 -6.96
CA GLY A 64 4.60 -13.56 -7.29
C GLY A 64 4.26 -14.94 -6.73
N PRO A 65 3.98 -15.10 -5.42
CA PRO A 65 3.76 -16.43 -4.83
C PRO A 65 2.55 -17.19 -5.39
N ASN A 66 1.52 -16.48 -5.84
CA ASN A 66 0.29 -17.05 -6.38
C ASN A 66 0.00 -16.49 -7.78
N PRO A 67 -0.57 -17.31 -8.69
CA PRO A 67 -0.93 -16.88 -10.04
C PRO A 67 -2.10 -15.88 -10.06
N LYS A 68 -2.92 -15.90 -9.00
CA LYS A 68 -4.00 -14.94 -8.76
C LYS A 68 -3.75 -14.25 -7.44
N VAL A 69 -4.02 -12.96 -7.40
CA VAL A 69 -3.77 -12.16 -6.22
C VAL A 69 -4.83 -11.07 -6.08
N LYS A 70 -5.33 -10.90 -4.86
CA LYS A 70 -6.33 -9.88 -4.55
C LYS A 70 -5.64 -8.54 -4.34
N ILE A 71 -5.92 -7.59 -5.22
CA ILE A 71 -5.47 -6.19 -5.15
C ILE A 71 -6.55 -5.39 -4.43
N ASP A 72 -6.15 -4.57 -3.46
CA ASP A 72 -7.07 -3.67 -2.77
C ASP A 72 -7.08 -2.30 -3.49
N PHE A 73 -8.28 -1.83 -3.78
CA PHE A 73 -8.53 -0.53 -4.42
C PHE A 73 -9.19 0.43 -3.44
N GLU A 74 -8.72 1.66 -3.44
CA GLU A 74 -9.08 2.72 -2.49
C GLU A 74 -9.40 4.01 -3.26
N GLY A 75 -10.50 4.68 -2.92
CA GLY A 75 -10.96 5.91 -3.59
C GLY A 75 -12.00 5.66 -4.69
N PRO A 76 -12.23 6.60 -5.64
CA PRO A 76 -11.44 7.79 -5.89
C PRO A 76 -11.52 8.80 -4.74
N TYR A 77 -10.36 9.28 -4.30
CA TYR A 77 -10.25 10.37 -3.34
C TYR A 77 -10.28 11.71 -4.07
N PRO A 78 -11.14 12.67 -3.68
CA PRO A 78 -11.11 14.00 -4.28
C PRO A 78 -9.70 14.59 -4.19
N VAL A 79 -9.22 15.24 -5.24
CA VAL A 79 -7.89 15.88 -5.32
C VAL A 79 -8.04 17.39 -5.26
N GLN A 80 -7.21 18.05 -4.45
CA GLN A 80 -7.22 19.50 -4.23
C GLN A 80 -5.81 20.09 -4.40
N VAL A 81 -5.74 21.37 -4.78
CA VAL A 81 -4.46 22.10 -4.78
C VAL A 81 -3.87 22.09 -3.38
N GLY A 82 -2.58 21.83 -3.28
CA GLY A 82 -1.87 21.70 -2.01
C GLY A 82 -1.86 20.28 -1.44
N ASP A 83 -2.62 19.33 -2.01
CA ASP A 83 -2.46 17.92 -1.63
C ASP A 83 -1.04 17.45 -1.92
N VAL A 84 -0.44 16.73 -0.96
CA VAL A 84 0.84 16.04 -1.13
C VAL A 84 0.64 14.56 -0.90
N PHE A 85 0.92 13.75 -1.91
CA PHE A 85 0.90 12.29 -1.81
C PHE A 85 2.30 11.77 -1.59
N LEU A 86 2.45 10.83 -0.66
CA LEU A 86 3.68 10.09 -0.39
C LEU A 86 3.43 8.61 -0.69
N LEU A 87 4.22 8.03 -1.58
CA LEU A 87 4.31 6.58 -1.76
C LEU A 87 5.66 6.15 -1.21
N CYS A 88 5.67 5.15 -0.34
CA CYS A 88 6.91 4.70 0.29
C CYS A 88 6.93 3.20 0.56
N SER A 89 8.14 2.63 0.55
CA SER A 89 8.39 1.29 1.09
C SER A 89 8.35 1.31 2.62
N ASP A 90 8.18 0.12 3.21
CA ASP A 90 8.28 -0.16 4.64
C ASP A 90 9.66 0.23 5.23
N GLY A 91 10.72 0.19 4.42
CA GLY A 91 12.05 0.69 4.78
C GLY A 91 12.05 2.15 5.27
N LEU A 92 11.09 2.98 4.82
CA LEU A 92 10.88 4.33 5.36
C LEU A 92 10.09 4.29 6.68
N THR A 93 8.88 3.72 6.64
CA THR A 93 7.89 3.81 7.73
C THR A 93 8.25 2.94 8.93
N GLY A 94 9.21 2.04 8.80
CA GLY A 94 9.84 1.34 9.92
C GLY A 94 10.85 2.19 10.70
N ARG A 95 11.26 3.36 10.18
CA ARG A 95 12.29 4.24 10.77
C ARG A 95 11.86 5.68 10.97
N VAL A 96 10.85 6.16 10.23
CA VAL A 96 10.36 7.54 10.29
C VAL A 96 8.89 7.51 10.70
N GLU A 97 8.56 8.24 11.75
CA GLU A 97 7.21 8.29 12.32
C GLU A 97 6.29 9.21 11.48
N ASP A 98 4.98 8.96 11.55
CA ASP A 98 3.98 9.68 10.75
C ASP A 98 3.96 11.21 11.02
N ASP A 99 4.28 11.64 12.25
CA ASP A 99 4.36 13.05 12.63
C ASP A 99 5.56 13.76 11.98
N GLU A 100 6.70 13.08 11.89
CA GLU A 100 7.89 13.53 11.16
C GLU A 100 7.63 13.61 9.65
N LEU A 101 6.97 12.60 9.08
CA LEU A 101 6.55 12.62 7.67
C LEU A 101 5.63 13.81 7.40
N ALA A 102 4.64 14.04 8.26
CA ALA A 102 3.69 15.13 8.11
C ALA A 102 4.40 16.51 8.13
N MET A 103 5.32 16.73 9.08
CA MET A 103 6.08 17.99 9.15
C MET A 103 6.97 18.22 7.94
N LEU A 104 7.71 17.19 7.49
CA LEU A 104 8.55 17.30 6.30
C LEU A 104 7.71 17.60 5.06
N MET A 105 6.57 16.92 4.87
CA MET A 105 5.68 17.14 3.73
C MET A 105 4.99 18.50 3.74
N ALA A 106 4.64 19.02 4.91
CA ALA A 106 3.92 20.30 5.04
C ALA A 106 4.80 21.52 4.77
N HIS A 107 6.10 21.41 5.08
CA HIS A 107 6.99 22.56 5.17
C HIS A 107 8.14 22.54 4.17
N LEU A 108 8.34 21.44 3.44
CA LEU A 108 9.37 21.34 2.41
C LEU A 108 8.75 21.04 1.05
N GLU A 109 9.43 21.49 -0.01
CA GLU A 109 9.11 21.03 -1.36
C GLU A 109 9.45 19.54 -1.54
N PRO A 110 8.80 18.83 -2.49
CA PRO A 110 8.91 17.37 -2.63
C PRO A 110 10.35 16.83 -2.65
N ARG A 111 11.26 17.54 -3.34
CA ARG A 111 12.65 17.07 -3.48
C ARG A 111 13.45 17.18 -2.17
N PRO A 112 13.53 18.34 -1.50
CA PRO A 112 14.10 18.42 -0.15
C PRO A 112 13.44 17.48 0.87
N ALA A 113 12.11 17.37 0.86
CA ALA A 113 11.38 16.47 1.75
C ALA A 113 11.80 15.00 1.56
N ALA A 114 11.82 14.50 0.32
CA ALA A 114 12.26 13.14 0.02
C ALA A 114 13.71 12.89 0.46
N GLY A 115 14.61 13.85 0.21
CA GLY A 115 15.99 13.77 0.67
C GLY A 115 16.11 13.69 2.19
N ALA A 116 15.36 14.52 2.92
CA ALA A 116 15.32 14.51 4.37
C ALA A 116 14.79 13.18 4.93
N MET A 117 13.69 12.66 4.37
CA MET A 117 13.12 11.35 4.73
C MET A 117 14.12 10.20 4.56
N ILE A 118 14.81 10.16 3.41
CA ILE A 118 15.83 9.15 3.12
C ILE A 118 17.02 9.28 4.07
N ASN A 119 17.50 10.50 4.31
CA ASN A 119 18.61 10.73 5.23
C ASN A 119 18.25 10.32 6.65
N LEU A 120 17.05 10.66 7.11
CA LEU A 120 16.56 10.30 8.44
C LEU A 120 16.46 8.78 8.64
N ALA A 121 15.84 8.07 7.70
CA ALA A 121 15.74 6.61 7.74
C ALA A 121 17.13 5.94 7.72
N ASN A 122 18.04 6.47 6.89
CA ASN A 122 19.43 6.00 6.84
C ASN A 122 20.18 6.27 8.14
N LEU A 123 20.09 7.47 8.73
CA LEU A 123 20.73 7.80 10.00
C LEU A 123 20.26 6.86 11.12
N ARG A 124 18.99 6.48 11.08
CA ARG A 124 18.37 5.53 12.01
C ARG A 124 18.65 4.05 11.72
N GLY A 125 19.59 3.76 10.83
CA GLY A 125 20.14 2.44 10.57
C GLY A 125 19.88 1.91 9.16
N GLY A 126 18.76 2.27 8.53
CA GLY A 126 18.42 1.85 7.17
C GLY A 126 18.59 0.34 6.91
N PRO A 127 17.89 -0.54 7.65
CA PRO A 127 18.08 -2.00 7.55
C PRO A 127 17.58 -2.58 6.22
N ASP A 128 16.84 -1.79 5.43
CA ASP A 128 16.15 -2.21 4.21
C ASP A 128 16.23 -1.10 3.15
N ASN A 129 15.83 -1.42 1.92
CA ASN A 129 15.74 -0.48 0.82
C ASN A 129 14.65 0.57 1.08
N ILE A 130 15.07 1.83 1.00
CA ILE A 130 14.19 2.99 1.22
C ILE A 130 13.82 3.58 -0.13
N THR A 131 12.55 3.48 -0.50
CA THR A 131 12.01 4.12 -1.70
C THR A 131 10.94 5.13 -1.33
N VAL A 132 11.01 6.32 -1.92
CA VAL A 132 10.09 7.44 -1.65
C VAL A 132 9.71 8.13 -2.95
N ILE A 133 8.41 8.36 -3.14
CA ILE A 133 7.89 9.21 -4.21
C ILE A 133 6.95 10.24 -3.57
N LEU A 134 7.25 11.52 -3.77
CA LEU A 134 6.41 12.64 -3.33
C LEU A 134 5.80 13.34 -4.54
N VAL A 135 4.48 13.54 -4.51
CA VAL A 135 3.72 14.21 -5.56
C VAL A 135 2.91 15.33 -4.94
N LYS A 136 3.21 16.58 -5.30
CA LYS A 136 2.49 17.78 -4.83
C LYS A 136 1.59 18.32 -5.93
N VAL A 137 0.33 18.56 -5.60
CA VAL A 137 -0.66 19.14 -6.52
C VAL A 137 -0.53 20.65 -6.51
N VAL A 138 -0.02 21.24 -7.59
CA VAL A 138 0.32 22.67 -7.67
C VAL A 138 -0.68 23.53 -8.45
N GLY A 139 -1.69 22.94 -9.09
CA GLY A 139 -2.63 23.70 -9.95
C GLY A 139 -4.04 23.09 -10.05
N PRO A 140 -5.04 23.90 -10.44
CA PRO A 140 -6.45 23.52 -10.38
C PRO A 140 -6.86 22.50 -11.45
N HIS A 141 -6.12 22.39 -12.56
CA HIS A 141 -6.47 21.55 -13.73
C HIS A 141 -6.53 20.05 -13.44
N ILE A 142 -5.89 19.61 -12.37
CA ILE A 142 -5.86 18.22 -11.89
C ILE A 142 -6.75 18.01 -10.65
N THR A 143 -7.50 19.03 -10.23
CA THR A 143 -8.41 18.91 -9.09
C THR A 143 -9.74 18.35 -9.49
N THR A 144 -10.33 17.53 -8.61
CA THR A 144 -11.61 16.87 -8.88
C THR A 144 -12.76 17.87 -9.05
N ALA A 145 -12.71 19.01 -8.35
CA ALA A 145 -13.75 20.04 -8.46
C ALA A 145 -13.73 20.79 -9.80
N ALA A 146 -12.58 20.86 -10.47
CA ALA A 146 -12.44 21.57 -11.74
C ALA A 146 -12.92 20.76 -12.94
N VAL A 147 -13.15 19.46 -12.79
CA VAL A 147 -13.45 18.55 -13.90
C VAL A 147 -14.84 17.95 -13.72
N GLN A 148 -15.76 18.21 -14.66
CA GLN A 148 -17.00 17.43 -14.76
C GLN A 148 -16.64 16.03 -15.26
N ALA A 149 -16.65 15.06 -14.36
CA ALA A 149 -16.23 13.70 -14.64
C ALA A 149 -17.45 12.77 -14.80
N GLU A 150 -17.45 11.97 -15.87
CA GLU A 150 -18.40 10.86 -15.99
C GLU A 150 -18.20 9.83 -14.85
N PRO A 151 -19.22 9.05 -14.47
CA PRO A 151 -19.06 8.00 -13.47
C PRO A 151 -17.95 7.00 -13.85
N LEU A 152 -17.17 6.56 -12.86
CA LEU A 152 -16.11 5.57 -13.11
C LEU A 152 -16.74 4.20 -13.33
N VAL A 153 -16.63 3.68 -14.56
CA VAL A 153 -17.07 2.32 -14.91
C VAL A 153 -15.91 1.36 -14.72
N LEU A 154 -16.02 0.45 -13.76
CA LEU A 154 -15.08 -0.65 -13.60
C LEU A 154 -15.56 -1.82 -14.48
N GLY A 155 -14.75 -2.20 -15.45
CA GLY A 155 -14.97 -3.42 -16.22
C GLY A 155 -15.05 -4.61 -15.28
N ALA A 156 -16.07 -5.45 -15.43
CA ALA A 156 -16.17 -6.62 -14.57
C ALA A 156 -15.05 -7.60 -14.93
N GLU A 157 -14.54 -8.28 -13.91
CA GLU A 157 -13.63 -9.42 -14.05
C GLU A 157 -14.26 -10.39 -15.07
N ASN A 158 -13.49 -10.81 -16.07
CA ASN A 158 -13.85 -11.99 -16.86
C ASN A 158 -13.90 -13.14 -15.86
N ASP A 159 -15.07 -13.41 -15.29
CA ASP A 159 -15.31 -14.57 -14.45
C ASP A 159 -14.83 -15.77 -15.27
N ASP A 160 -13.72 -16.37 -14.83
CA ASP A 160 -13.05 -17.45 -15.55
C ASP A 160 -14.14 -18.42 -16.00
N LYS A 161 -14.34 -18.50 -17.33
CA LYS A 161 -15.47 -19.21 -17.92
C LYS A 161 -15.60 -20.54 -17.21
N LYS A 162 -16.64 -20.72 -16.39
CA LYS A 162 -16.91 -21.99 -15.71
C LYS A 162 -17.02 -23.04 -16.82
N THR A 163 -15.95 -23.80 -17.00
CA THR A 163 -15.87 -24.83 -18.03
C THR A 163 -16.86 -25.91 -17.64
N VAL A 164 -17.69 -26.33 -18.59
CA VAL A 164 -18.64 -27.43 -18.35
C VAL A 164 -17.80 -28.63 -17.93
N HIS A 165 -18.10 -29.22 -16.77
CA HIS A 165 -17.30 -30.32 -16.23
C HIS A 165 -17.27 -31.48 -17.27
N PRO A 166 -16.09 -31.97 -17.70
CA PRO A 166 -15.97 -32.95 -18.78
C PRO A 166 -16.82 -34.22 -18.56
N ALA A 167 -17.02 -34.59 -17.28
CA ALA A 167 -17.85 -35.71 -16.88
C ALA A 167 -19.29 -35.66 -17.42
N LEU A 168 -19.88 -34.48 -17.67
CA LEU A 168 -21.24 -34.38 -18.22
C LEU A 168 -21.32 -34.84 -19.67
N TRP A 169 -20.31 -34.50 -20.48
CA TRP A 169 -20.22 -34.96 -21.87
C TRP A 169 -19.90 -36.45 -21.96
N VAL A 170 -19.05 -36.94 -21.06
CA VAL A 170 -18.75 -38.37 -20.92
C VAL A 170 -19.99 -39.14 -20.49
N ALA A 171 -20.73 -38.67 -19.48
CA ALA A 171 -21.97 -39.29 -19.03
C ALA A 171 -23.02 -39.34 -20.13
N MET A 172 -23.21 -38.24 -20.86
CA MET A 172 -24.07 -38.20 -22.05
C MET A 172 -23.69 -39.29 -23.05
N GLY A 173 -22.40 -39.39 -23.42
CA GLY A 173 -21.91 -40.42 -24.34
C GLY A 173 -22.16 -41.85 -23.85
N VAL A 174 -21.92 -42.12 -22.56
CA VAL A 174 -22.15 -43.45 -21.95
C VAL A 174 -23.64 -43.82 -21.94
N PHE A 175 -24.53 -42.88 -21.65
CA PHE A 175 -25.97 -43.14 -21.65
C PHE A 175 -26.52 -43.39 -23.06
N PHE A 176 -26.06 -42.66 -24.07
CA PHE A 176 -26.44 -42.95 -25.47
C PHE A 176 -25.86 -44.26 -25.99
N LEU A 177 -24.61 -44.60 -25.62
CA LEU A 177 -24.00 -45.87 -26.00
C LEU A 177 -24.69 -47.06 -25.34
N SER A 178 -25.04 -46.96 -24.06
CA SER A 178 -25.79 -48.00 -23.35
C SER A 178 -27.22 -48.17 -23.90
N ALA A 179 -27.89 -47.08 -24.26
CA ALA A 179 -29.18 -47.13 -24.94
C ALA A 179 -29.09 -47.87 -26.29
N LEU A 180 -28.03 -47.63 -27.07
CA LEU A 180 -27.80 -48.30 -28.35
C LEU A 180 -27.57 -49.81 -28.17
N VAL A 181 -26.69 -50.19 -27.23
CA VAL A 181 -26.39 -51.61 -26.95
C VAL A 181 -27.63 -52.35 -26.45
N MET A 182 -28.40 -51.73 -25.54
CA MET A 182 -29.66 -52.31 -25.04
C MET A 182 -30.72 -52.42 -26.12
N GLY A 183 -30.77 -51.47 -27.07
CA GLY A 183 -31.64 -51.53 -28.23
C GLY A 183 -31.33 -52.70 -29.16
N ILE A 184 -30.04 -52.94 -29.45
CA ILE A 184 -29.59 -54.08 -30.25
C ILE A 184 -29.91 -55.41 -29.53
N ALA A 185 -29.75 -55.44 -28.20
CA ALA A 185 -30.08 -56.59 -27.36
C ALA A 185 -31.59 -56.77 -27.10
N SER A 186 -32.46 -56.03 -27.79
CA SER A 186 -33.93 -56.14 -27.71
C SER A 186 -34.56 -55.80 -26.35
N TYR A 187 -33.86 -55.06 -25.49
CA TYR A 187 -34.38 -54.55 -24.20
C TYR A 187 -34.98 -53.15 -24.36
N ALA A 188 -36.16 -53.07 -24.99
CA ALA A 188 -36.77 -51.80 -25.41
C ALA A 188 -37.00 -50.80 -24.26
N VAL A 189 -37.50 -51.26 -23.09
CA VAL A 189 -37.80 -50.38 -21.95
C VAL A 189 -36.52 -49.79 -21.34
N ALA A 190 -35.45 -50.59 -21.23
CA ALA A 190 -34.19 -50.16 -20.66
C ALA A 190 -33.43 -49.20 -21.60
N ALA A 191 -33.50 -49.44 -22.93
CA ALA A 191 -32.94 -48.55 -23.94
C ALA A 191 -33.57 -47.15 -23.90
N LEU A 192 -34.89 -47.08 -23.74
CA LEU A 192 -35.61 -45.80 -23.58
C LEU A 192 -35.21 -45.07 -22.30
N ALA A 193 -35.13 -45.76 -21.18
CA ALA A 193 -34.73 -45.16 -19.90
C ALA A 193 -33.31 -44.59 -19.95
N ALA A 194 -32.34 -45.32 -20.52
CA ALA A 194 -30.97 -44.84 -20.71
C ALA A 194 -30.91 -43.65 -21.68
N GLY A 195 -31.69 -43.68 -22.77
CA GLY A 195 -31.79 -42.55 -23.70
C GLY A 195 -32.31 -41.27 -23.04
N CYS A 196 -33.34 -41.37 -22.19
CA CYS A 196 -33.87 -40.24 -21.43
C CYS A 196 -32.81 -39.64 -20.48
N LEU A 197 -32.03 -40.46 -19.79
CA LEU A 197 -30.94 -39.99 -18.92
C LEU A 197 -29.83 -39.28 -19.71
N GLY A 198 -29.52 -39.77 -20.91
CA GLY A 198 -28.59 -39.10 -21.83
C GLY A 198 -29.09 -37.71 -22.26
N VAL A 199 -30.38 -37.56 -22.55
CA VAL A 199 -31.00 -36.26 -22.87
C VAL A 199 -30.99 -35.33 -21.66
N ILE A 200 -31.21 -35.83 -20.44
CA ILE A 200 -31.11 -35.03 -19.21
C ILE A 200 -29.67 -34.53 -19.01
N ALA A 201 -28.67 -35.39 -19.16
CA ALA A 201 -27.27 -34.98 -19.06
C ALA A 201 -26.90 -33.93 -20.14
N ALA A 202 -27.38 -34.12 -21.38
CA ALA A 202 -27.19 -33.17 -22.47
C ALA A 202 -27.86 -31.82 -22.19
N THR A 203 -29.10 -31.82 -21.74
CA THR A 203 -29.85 -30.59 -21.41
C THR A 203 -29.23 -29.86 -20.23
N VAL A 204 -28.77 -30.56 -19.19
CA VAL A 204 -28.03 -29.94 -18.07
C VAL A 204 -26.70 -29.36 -18.55
N GLY A 205 -25.93 -30.07 -19.37
CA GLY A 205 -24.68 -29.57 -19.94
C GLY A 205 -24.88 -28.35 -20.85
N VAL A 206 -25.93 -28.35 -21.66
CA VAL A 206 -26.33 -27.22 -22.51
C VAL A 206 -26.84 -26.06 -21.67
N LEU A 207 -27.66 -26.29 -20.63
CA LEU A 207 -28.14 -25.26 -19.72
C LEU A 207 -27.01 -24.64 -18.90
N GLN A 208 -26.00 -25.40 -18.49
CA GLN A 208 -24.80 -24.83 -17.86
C GLN A 208 -23.98 -23.99 -18.85
N LYS A 209 -23.85 -24.45 -20.11
CA LYS A 209 -23.14 -23.72 -21.18
C LYS A 209 -23.88 -22.45 -21.63
N PHE A 210 -25.20 -22.50 -21.76
CA PHE A 210 -26.05 -21.39 -22.21
C PHE A 210 -26.50 -20.46 -21.08
N GLY A 211 -26.67 -20.99 -19.86
CA GLY A 211 -26.85 -20.19 -18.64
C GLY A 211 -25.63 -19.33 -18.33
N SER A 212 -24.43 -19.83 -18.65
CA SER A 212 -23.20 -19.03 -18.70
C SER A 212 -23.25 -17.95 -19.80
N LEU A 213 -23.88 -18.24 -20.96
CA LEU A 213 -23.91 -17.33 -22.12
C LEU A 213 -24.94 -16.18 -22.05
N LYS A 214 -26.00 -16.26 -21.20
CA LYS A 214 -27.07 -15.24 -21.16
C LYS A 214 -27.32 -14.58 -19.80
N PHE A 215 -26.71 -15.05 -18.72
CA PHE A 215 -26.92 -14.46 -17.37
C PHE A 215 -25.68 -13.77 -16.79
N PHE A 216 -24.51 -13.96 -17.39
CA PHE A 216 -23.26 -13.31 -17.00
C PHE A 216 -22.81 -12.35 -18.10
N GLY A 217 -23.64 -11.35 -18.40
CA GLY A 217 -23.05 -10.07 -18.75
C GLY A 217 -22.23 -9.65 -17.54
N SER A 218 -20.91 -9.53 -17.72
CA SER A 218 -19.99 -8.91 -16.77
C SER A 218 -20.71 -7.72 -16.14
N LYS A 219 -21.12 -7.82 -14.86
CA LYS A 219 -21.81 -6.71 -14.19
C LYS A 219 -20.79 -5.58 -14.06
N GLU A 220 -20.75 -4.71 -15.04
CA GLU A 220 -19.96 -3.48 -14.98
C GLU A 220 -20.37 -2.76 -13.71
N VAL A 221 -19.40 -2.61 -12.80
CA VAL A 221 -19.64 -1.89 -11.55
C VAL A 221 -19.41 -0.43 -11.88
N THR A 222 -20.50 0.28 -12.16
CA THR A 222 -20.45 1.74 -12.27
C THR A 222 -20.42 2.33 -10.86
N LEU A 223 -19.30 2.94 -10.49
CA LEU A 223 -19.21 3.74 -9.27
C LEU A 223 -19.97 5.04 -9.50
N SER A 224 -21.19 5.12 -8.96
CA SER A 224 -21.96 6.37 -8.92
C SER A 224 -21.15 7.49 -8.29
N THR A 225 -21.34 8.72 -8.78
CA THR A 225 -20.67 9.92 -8.28
C THR A 225 -20.76 10.01 -6.75
N GLY A 226 -19.62 10.00 -6.06
CA GLY A 226 -19.52 10.06 -4.60
C GLY A 226 -19.35 8.72 -3.87
N LYS A 227 -19.50 7.57 -4.56
CA LYS A 227 -19.19 6.25 -3.96
C LYS A 227 -17.69 5.97 -4.10
N ARG A 228 -17.08 5.47 -3.02
CA ARG A 228 -15.66 5.08 -2.96
C ARG A 228 -15.50 3.57 -2.82
N LEU A 229 -14.42 3.06 -3.39
CA LEU A 229 -13.83 1.75 -3.13
C LEU A 229 -13.00 1.80 -1.85
N GLY A 230 -12.91 0.65 -1.20
CA GLY A 230 -12.10 0.46 -0.01
C GLY A 230 -12.66 1.17 1.24
N ALA A 231 -11.97 0.97 2.36
CA ALA A 231 -12.36 1.50 3.66
C ALA A 231 -11.48 2.68 4.10
N GLY A 232 -10.43 3.01 3.34
CA GLY A 232 -9.48 4.05 3.68
C GLY A 232 -10.15 5.43 3.86
N PRO A 233 -9.51 6.37 4.57
CA PRO A 233 -8.18 6.25 5.20
C PRO A 233 -8.20 5.36 6.45
N TYR A 234 -7.06 4.73 6.75
CA TYR A 234 -6.92 3.78 7.87
C TYR A 234 -6.31 4.42 9.13
N THR A 235 -5.45 5.42 8.95
CA THR A 235 -4.91 6.24 10.04
C THR A 235 -4.98 7.72 9.67
N GLU A 236 -5.02 8.58 10.68
CA GLU A 236 -4.94 10.03 10.53
C GLU A 236 -4.03 10.61 11.62
N THR A 237 -3.03 11.38 11.19
CA THR A 237 -2.10 12.11 12.04
C THR A 237 -2.24 13.59 11.76
N LYS A 238 -2.62 14.39 12.77
CA LYS A 238 -2.78 15.84 12.64
C LYS A 238 -1.52 16.59 13.07
N ILE A 239 -1.08 17.55 12.25
CA ILE A 239 0.10 18.38 12.51
C ILE A 239 -0.11 19.29 13.72
N GLN A 240 -1.31 19.87 13.88
CA GLN A 240 -1.59 20.90 14.89
C GLN A 240 -1.61 20.40 16.35
N ALA A 241 -1.76 19.09 16.60
CA ALA A 241 -1.96 18.58 17.96
C ALA A 241 -0.66 18.23 18.71
N ALA A 242 0.46 18.00 18.00
CA ALA A 242 1.73 17.60 18.62
C ALA A 242 2.98 17.80 17.73
N ALA A 243 2.86 17.66 16.41
CA ALA A 243 4.01 17.49 15.52
C ALA A 243 4.84 18.78 15.29
N ALA A 244 4.20 19.96 15.34
CA ALA A 244 4.90 21.24 15.18
C ALA A 244 5.48 21.80 16.50
N SER A 245 5.48 21.00 17.58
CA SER A 245 5.96 21.44 18.89
C SER A 245 7.49 21.31 19.01
N PRO A 246 8.15 22.23 19.74
CA PRO A 246 9.55 22.08 20.13
C PRO A 246 9.85 20.73 20.81
N GLU A 247 8.91 20.22 21.61
CA GLU A 247 9.02 18.95 22.34
C GLU A 247 9.03 17.75 21.39
N ALA A 248 8.15 17.72 20.37
CA ALA A 248 8.15 16.68 19.37
C ALA A 248 9.47 16.67 18.58
N PHE A 249 9.92 17.84 18.14
CA PHE A 249 11.23 17.97 17.47
C PHE A 249 12.38 17.47 18.35
N GLN A 250 12.37 17.81 19.65
CA GLN A 250 13.39 17.32 20.58
C GLN A 250 13.42 15.80 20.64
N ALA A 251 12.25 15.15 20.76
CA ALA A 251 12.14 13.69 20.76
C ALA A 251 12.66 13.07 19.46
N TRP A 252 12.34 13.66 18.31
CA TRP A 252 12.81 13.20 16.99
C TRP A 252 14.32 13.30 16.85
N SER A 253 14.87 14.43 17.31
CA SER A 253 16.31 14.70 17.28
C SER A 253 17.08 13.74 18.20
N ASP A 254 16.59 13.51 19.42
CA ASP A 254 17.21 12.60 20.38
C ASP A 254 17.22 11.16 19.86
N ARG A 255 16.13 10.69 19.25
CA ARG A 255 16.10 9.36 18.58
C ARG A 255 17.15 9.25 17.48
N THR A 256 17.30 10.30 16.67
CA THR A 256 18.23 10.32 15.53
C THR A 256 19.68 10.32 16.02
N LEU A 257 20.01 11.17 16.99
CA LEU A 257 21.35 11.23 17.58
C LEU A 257 21.72 9.95 18.33
N HIS A 258 20.79 9.37 19.08
CA HIS A 258 21.00 8.08 19.73
C HIS A 258 21.36 7.00 18.69
N ALA A 259 20.63 6.93 17.58
CA ALA A 259 20.93 5.96 16.52
C ALA A 259 22.29 6.21 15.84
N VAL A 260 22.70 7.48 15.68
CA VAL A 260 24.00 7.85 15.10
C VAL A 260 25.15 7.47 16.05
N GLY A 261 25.01 7.73 17.35
CA GLY A 261 26.04 7.41 18.34
C GLY A 261 26.40 5.92 18.40
N HIS A 262 25.45 5.02 18.12
CA HIS A 262 25.72 3.59 18.01
C HIS A 262 26.51 3.19 16.75
N ARG A 263 26.50 4.03 15.71
CA ARG A 263 27.04 3.68 14.38
C ARG A 263 28.35 4.37 14.03
N ALA A 264 28.57 5.56 14.56
CA ALA A 264 29.69 6.41 14.17
C ALA A 264 30.22 7.12 15.41
N ARG A 265 31.37 6.65 15.91
CA ARG A 265 31.94 7.08 17.20
C ARG A 265 32.72 8.39 17.07
N ARG A 266 33.12 8.77 15.86
CA ARG A 266 33.97 9.95 15.58
C ARG A 266 33.21 11.12 14.97
N VAL A 267 31.89 11.02 14.79
CA VAL A 267 31.05 12.12 14.32
C VAL A 267 31.08 13.26 15.35
N ASP A 268 31.47 14.46 14.92
CA ASP A 268 31.43 15.64 15.79
C ASP A 268 29.99 16.09 15.97
N LEU A 269 29.44 15.86 17.16
CA LEU A 269 28.05 16.19 17.46
C LEU A 269 27.83 17.66 17.86
N ARG A 270 28.88 18.43 18.13
CA ARG A 270 28.77 19.80 18.64
C ARG A 270 28.08 20.76 17.66
N PRO A 271 28.39 20.76 16.35
CA PRO A 271 27.69 21.63 15.38
C PRO A 271 26.18 21.35 15.34
N PHE A 272 25.78 20.09 15.56
CA PHE A 272 24.37 19.71 15.55
C PHE A 272 23.63 20.19 16.80
N GLN A 273 24.30 20.36 17.95
CA GLN A 273 23.66 20.93 19.13
C GLN A 273 23.23 22.38 18.87
N GLN A 274 24.09 23.20 18.28
CA GLN A 274 23.75 24.58 17.93
C GLN A 274 22.59 24.65 16.91
N GLN A 275 22.61 23.79 15.89
CA GLN A 275 21.52 23.72 14.91
C GLN A 275 20.19 23.26 15.54
N ARG A 276 20.23 22.34 16.52
CA ARG A 276 19.03 21.93 17.26
C ARG A 276 18.40 23.09 18.03
N ASP A 277 19.22 23.87 18.74
CA ASP A 277 18.75 25.01 19.51
C ASP A 277 18.14 26.09 18.59
N GLU A 278 18.75 26.31 17.43
CA GLU A 278 18.22 27.21 16.41
C GLU A 278 16.88 26.71 15.84
N ILE A 279 16.77 25.43 15.49
CA ILE A 279 15.51 24.83 15.02
C ILE A 279 14.41 24.97 16.09
N LYS A 280 14.76 24.73 17.36
CA LYS A 280 13.83 24.87 18.48
C LYS A 280 13.30 26.31 18.59
N SER A 281 14.19 27.29 18.56
CA SER A 281 13.84 28.72 18.58
C SER A 281 12.95 29.11 17.39
N LEU A 282 13.21 28.57 16.19
CA LEU A 282 12.38 28.78 15.01
C LEU A 282 10.97 28.19 15.17
N LEU A 283 10.84 27.02 15.80
CA LEU A 283 9.53 26.42 16.10
C LEU A 283 8.76 27.24 17.15
N GLU A 284 9.43 27.69 18.21
CA GLU A 284 8.85 28.59 19.22
C GLU A 284 8.38 29.92 18.62
N SER A 285 9.12 30.43 17.63
CA SER A 285 8.80 31.65 16.87
C SER A 285 7.77 31.43 15.76
N GLN A 286 7.11 30.26 15.69
CA GLN A 286 6.13 29.89 14.66
C GLN A 286 6.66 29.98 13.22
N GLN A 287 7.92 29.62 13.00
CA GLN A 287 8.54 29.53 11.67
C GLN A 287 8.87 28.08 11.28
N PRO A 288 7.86 27.18 11.19
CA PRO A 288 8.09 25.76 10.96
C PRO A 288 8.70 25.46 9.59
N GLN A 289 8.45 26.31 8.58
CA GLN A 289 9.08 26.18 7.27
C GLN A 289 10.61 26.32 7.35
N ARG A 290 11.09 27.35 8.05
CA ARG A 290 12.53 27.59 8.19
C ARG A 290 13.17 26.52 9.08
N ALA A 291 12.49 26.13 10.15
CA ALA A 291 12.89 25.04 11.03
C ALA A 291 13.10 23.73 10.25
N MET A 292 12.16 23.35 9.38
CA MET A 292 12.27 22.10 8.60
C MET A 292 13.33 22.19 7.50
N GLN A 293 13.60 23.37 6.93
CA GLN A 293 14.72 23.56 6.00
C GLN A 293 16.05 23.31 6.70
N LEU A 294 16.26 23.96 7.86
CA LEU A 294 17.47 23.79 8.65
C LEU A 294 17.61 22.35 9.14
N TYR A 295 16.51 21.70 9.51
CA TYR A 295 16.50 20.28 9.88
C TYR A 295 16.93 19.37 8.71
N ALA A 296 16.42 19.59 7.50
CA ALA A 296 16.82 18.83 6.32
C ALA A 296 18.32 18.99 6.02
N ASP A 297 18.84 20.20 6.13
CA ASP A 297 20.27 20.50 5.97
C ASP A 297 21.12 19.83 7.05
N MET A 298 20.67 19.88 8.31
CA MET A 298 21.30 19.20 9.45
C MET A 298 21.40 17.69 9.20
N LEU A 299 20.31 17.05 8.77
CA LEU A 299 20.29 15.61 8.46
C LEU A 299 21.24 15.25 7.32
N LYS A 300 21.33 16.09 6.29
CA LYS A 300 22.25 15.90 5.17
C LYS A 300 23.71 15.95 5.61
N THR A 301 24.09 16.98 6.38
CA THR A 301 25.47 17.09 6.89
C THR A 301 25.82 15.92 7.81
N MET A 302 24.89 15.49 8.66
CA MET A 302 25.09 14.35 9.56
C MET A 302 25.32 13.04 8.81
N ILE A 303 24.49 12.72 7.80
CA ILE A 303 24.66 11.47 7.05
C ILE A 303 25.95 11.47 6.22
N ASP A 304 26.38 12.62 5.71
CA ASP A 304 27.63 12.75 4.98
C ASP A 304 28.85 12.48 5.88
N GLN A 305 28.84 12.97 7.13
CA GLN A 305 29.87 12.64 8.12
C GLN A 305 29.88 11.15 8.47
N VAL A 306 28.71 10.55 8.72
CA VAL A 306 28.60 9.10 9.00
C VAL A 306 29.15 8.27 7.85
N ARG A 307 28.82 8.64 6.60
CA ARG A 307 29.32 7.95 5.40
C ARG A 307 30.83 8.10 5.22
N GLN A 308 31.39 9.27 5.54
CA GLN A 308 32.84 9.49 5.51
C GLN A 308 33.57 8.61 6.53
N GLU A 309 33.08 8.52 7.77
CA GLU A 309 33.67 7.65 8.80
C GLU A 309 33.62 6.17 8.38
N GLN A 310 32.48 5.71 7.86
CA GLN A 310 32.33 4.32 7.39
C GLN A 310 33.27 3.98 6.24
N ARG A 311 33.47 4.92 5.30
CA ARG A 311 34.42 4.74 4.19
C ARG A 311 35.87 4.68 4.69
N ALA A 312 36.23 5.52 5.66
CA ALA A 312 37.55 5.50 6.25
C ALA A 312 37.84 4.16 6.96
N GLN A 313 36.87 3.66 7.74
CA GLN A 313 36.98 2.35 8.40
C GLN A 313 37.12 1.19 7.40
N ALA A 314 36.33 1.21 6.33
CA ALA A 314 36.42 0.18 5.28
C ALA A 314 37.79 0.20 4.60
N SER A 315 38.34 1.38 4.31
CA SER A 315 39.66 1.54 3.70
C SER A 315 40.79 1.02 4.60
N ASP A 316 40.76 1.31 5.91
CA ASP A 316 41.76 0.83 6.86
C ASP A 316 41.73 -0.71 6.99
N SER A 317 40.53 -1.31 6.98
CA SER A 317 40.38 -2.78 7.07
C SER A 317 40.85 -3.55 5.83
N SER A 318 40.93 -2.89 4.66
CA SER A 318 41.39 -3.50 3.40
C SER A 318 42.92 -3.48 3.19
N VAL A 319 43.68 -2.87 4.11
CA VAL A 319 45.15 -2.80 4.04
C VAL A 319 45.83 -3.94 4.82
N GLU A 320 45.07 -4.76 5.56
CA GLU A 320 45.54 -5.97 6.25
C GLU A 320 45.15 -7.25 5.49
N LEU A 321 45.68 -7.44 4.28
CA LEU A 321 45.74 -8.72 3.55
C LEU A 321 47.06 -8.83 2.80
#